data_AF-A0A1B6L917-F1
#
_entry.id   AF-A0A1B6L917-F1
#
_cell.length_a   1.000
_cell.length_b   1.000
_cell.length_c   1.000
_cell.angle_alpha   90.00
_cell.angle_beta   90.00
_cell.angle_gamma   90.00
#
_symmetry.space_group_name_H-M   'P 1'
#
loop_
_entity.id
_entity.type
_entity.pdbx_description
1 polymer ?
#
loop_
_entity_poly.entity_id
_entity_poly.type
_entity_poly.pdbx_seq_one_letter_code
_entity_poly.pdbx_strand_id
1 'polypeptide(L)'
;MEQQKVSTSRLFVTSIIESKRDEIEEKLEQGYQTLHGLVSGLSEKEAHDALNSAVSRDKAHEEAVTLGLLCVILSEPQHAIKSFRDLTLVTRDGLQLVMMNLSQLAVEKWLRMVDVARSQLLWLLRELIRTGAVGVDNVCYNLMRHAAGGDVSPRNIALVDYMLDTFVENRTWLEKHPVLLSSMVYNYLRLIEDHAAPQFVALRQKEISFVVTLLRERFADCMVIGRDLVRLLQNVARIPEIELLWRDVLNNPKSLCPSFTGVLQLLQARTSRRFLQGRLTPEMERKVVFLTSHVRFGQHKRYQDWFQKQYLATPESQTLRIDLIRFIVGVIHPTNELLCSDIIPRWAIIGWLLTTCTSNVAAANAKLALFYDWLFFDKERDNIMNIEPAILVMHHSMRSHPVVTATLLDFLCRIIPNFYPPLSDKVRQGIYASLRHIMEKRVLTTLYSLFDHSRLDHELKGMVQETFQEFCYPHPSLEGVKLEESKEEMVNHL
;
A
#
# COMPACT_ATOMS: atom_id res chain seq x y z
N MET A 1 -25.60 -35.69 -22.11
CA MET A 1 -24.85 -34.57 -21.49
C MET A 1 -25.69 -33.32 -21.66
N GLU A 2 -26.49 -32.97 -20.65
CA GLU A 2 -27.13 -31.66 -20.63
C GLU A 2 -26.02 -30.60 -20.56
N GLN A 3 -25.97 -29.71 -21.55
CA GLN A 3 -25.16 -28.50 -21.44
C GLN A 3 -25.73 -27.70 -20.27
N GLN A 4 -24.99 -27.65 -19.15
CA GLN A 4 -25.23 -26.72 -18.07
C GLN A 4 -25.31 -25.31 -18.70
N LYS A 5 -26.50 -24.72 -18.74
CA LYS A 5 -26.65 -23.31 -19.14
C LYS A 5 -25.80 -22.49 -18.17
N VAL A 6 -24.68 -21.97 -18.64
CA VAL A 6 -23.88 -21.01 -17.88
C VAL A 6 -24.74 -19.76 -17.73
N SER A 7 -25.36 -19.60 -16.56
CA SER A 7 -26.08 -18.37 -16.21
C SER A 7 -25.07 -17.24 -16.14
N THR A 8 -25.16 -16.29 -17.07
CA THR A 8 -24.28 -15.12 -17.12
C THR A 8 -24.50 -14.25 -15.89
N SER A 9 -23.43 -13.97 -15.15
CA SER A 9 -23.48 -13.12 -13.97
C SER A 9 -23.90 -11.68 -14.33
N ARG A 10 -24.73 -11.07 -13.49
CA ARG A 10 -25.12 -9.65 -13.63
C ARG A 10 -24.04 -8.69 -13.13
N LEU A 11 -23.22 -9.15 -12.17
CA LEU A 11 -22.30 -8.29 -11.43
C LEU A 11 -20.84 -8.56 -11.79
N PHE A 12 -20.50 -9.78 -12.22
CA PHE A 12 -19.12 -10.19 -12.41
C PHE A 12 -18.83 -10.67 -13.84
N VAL A 13 -17.61 -10.42 -14.30
CA VAL A 13 -17.06 -11.04 -15.49
C VAL A 13 -16.70 -12.47 -15.12
N THR A 14 -17.38 -13.44 -15.73
CA THR A 14 -17.12 -14.87 -15.54
C THR A 14 -16.38 -15.44 -16.74
N SER A 15 -15.53 -16.44 -16.49
CA SER A 15 -14.86 -17.19 -17.57
C SER A 15 -15.38 -18.62 -17.63
N ILE A 16 -15.25 -19.26 -18.80
CA ILE A 16 -15.63 -20.68 -18.99
C ILE A 16 -14.85 -21.67 -18.11
N ILE A 17 -13.75 -21.22 -17.48
CA ILE A 17 -12.90 -22.02 -16.60
C ILE A 17 -13.42 -21.98 -15.15
N GLU A 18 -14.21 -20.98 -14.79
CA GLU A 18 -14.75 -20.82 -13.44
C GLU A 18 -15.94 -21.78 -13.23
N SER A 19 -15.69 -22.91 -12.56
CA SER A 19 -16.68 -23.97 -12.37
C SER A 19 -17.59 -23.77 -11.14
N LYS A 20 -17.19 -22.96 -10.17
CA LYS A 20 -17.98 -22.64 -8.96
C LYS A 20 -18.36 -21.16 -8.98
N ARG A 21 -19.66 -20.89 -8.77
CA ARG A 21 -20.15 -19.52 -8.57
C ARG A 21 -19.64 -18.96 -7.26
N ASP A 22 -19.44 -17.65 -7.25
CA ASP A 22 -18.92 -16.94 -6.08
C ASP A 22 -20.00 -16.86 -4.98
N GLU A 23 -19.65 -17.12 -3.72
CA GLU A 23 -20.64 -17.15 -2.62
C GLU A 23 -21.34 -15.79 -2.44
N ILE A 24 -20.65 -14.67 -2.69
CA ILE A 24 -21.28 -13.35 -2.61
C ILE A 24 -22.26 -13.13 -3.77
N GLU A 25 -21.93 -13.68 -4.94
CA GLU A 25 -22.78 -13.61 -6.14
C GLU A 25 -24.05 -14.39 -5.93
N GLU A 26 -23.94 -15.61 -5.40
CA GLU A 26 -25.11 -16.45 -5.12
C GLU A 26 -26.07 -15.78 -4.15
N LYS A 27 -25.56 -15.14 -3.09
CA LYS A 27 -26.38 -14.38 -2.14
C LYS A 27 -27.06 -13.17 -2.77
N LEU A 28 -26.33 -12.37 -3.56
CA LEU A 28 -26.89 -11.20 -4.25
C LEU A 28 -27.93 -11.59 -5.30
N GLU A 29 -27.70 -12.67 -6.05
CA GLU A 29 -28.64 -13.19 -7.04
C GLU A 29 -29.88 -13.79 -6.38
N GLN A 30 -29.73 -14.52 -5.27
CA GLN A 30 -30.87 -15.02 -4.50
C GLN A 30 -31.71 -13.88 -3.92
N GLY A 31 -31.06 -12.84 -3.38
CA GLY A 31 -31.71 -11.61 -2.94
C GLY A 31 -32.45 -10.92 -4.07
N TYR A 32 -31.84 -10.81 -5.25
CA TYR A 32 -32.46 -10.24 -6.45
C TYR A 32 -33.71 -11.01 -6.88
N GLN A 33 -33.65 -12.34 -6.94
CA GLN A 33 -34.79 -13.18 -7.30
C GLN A 33 -35.93 -13.07 -6.30
N THR A 34 -35.60 -13.02 -5.01
CA THR A 34 -36.57 -12.83 -3.92
C THR A 34 -37.25 -11.47 -4.04
N LEU A 35 -36.47 -10.40 -4.24
CA LEU A 35 -36.98 -9.06 -4.44
C LEU A 35 -37.91 -8.99 -5.65
N HIS A 36 -37.48 -9.52 -6.80
CA HIS A 36 -38.27 -9.52 -8.02
C HIS A 36 -39.61 -10.26 -7.83
N GLY A 37 -39.60 -11.40 -7.13
CA GLY A 37 -40.83 -12.13 -6.79
C GLY A 37 -41.79 -11.36 -5.90
N LEU A 38 -41.27 -10.47 -5.03
CA LEU A 38 -42.09 -9.65 -4.13
C LEU A 38 -42.74 -8.45 -4.81
N VAL A 39 -42.07 -7.83 -5.79
CA VAL A 39 -42.50 -6.53 -6.35
C VAL A 39 -43.01 -6.60 -7.79
N SER A 40 -42.82 -7.72 -8.48
CA SER A 40 -43.22 -7.85 -9.89
C SER A 40 -44.73 -7.69 -10.09
N GLY A 41 -45.11 -6.77 -10.97
CA GLY A 41 -46.52 -6.50 -11.31
C GLY A 41 -47.30 -5.66 -10.30
N LEU A 42 -46.64 -5.18 -9.23
CA LEU A 42 -47.25 -4.30 -8.24
C LEU A 42 -47.09 -2.82 -8.62
N SER A 43 -48.03 -1.98 -8.18
CA SER A 43 -47.85 -0.53 -8.19
C SER A 43 -46.73 -0.11 -7.22
N GLU A 44 -46.25 1.14 -7.32
CA GLU A 44 -45.17 1.61 -6.42
C GLU A 44 -45.53 1.53 -4.95
N LYS A 45 -46.78 1.83 -4.60
CA LYS A 45 -47.26 1.80 -3.23
C LYS A 45 -47.34 0.35 -2.72
N GLU A 46 -47.94 -0.53 -3.51
CA GLU A 46 -48.06 -1.95 -3.17
C GLU A 46 -46.69 -2.63 -3.05
N ALA A 47 -45.75 -2.29 -3.93
CA ALA A 47 -44.37 -2.76 -3.84
C ALA A 47 -43.73 -2.29 -2.53
N HIS A 48 -43.85 -1.01 -2.17
CA HIS A 48 -43.30 -0.49 -0.92
C HIS A 48 -43.90 -1.15 0.32
N ASP A 49 -45.22 -1.37 0.33
CA ASP A 49 -45.91 -2.05 1.44
C ASP A 49 -45.46 -3.52 1.55
N ALA A 50 -45.28 -4.21 0.41
CA ALA A 50 -44.76 -5.57 0.37
C ALA A 50 -43.32 -5.66 0.90
N LEU A 51 -42.45 -4.71 0.54
CA LEU A 51 -41.07 -4.64 1.04
C LEU A 51 -41.03 -4.44 2.57
N ASN A 52 -41.81 -3.48 3.09
CA ASN A 52 -41.90 -3.25 4.52
C ASN A 52 -42.42 -4.48 5.27
N SER A 53 -43.43 -5.16 4.72
CA SER A 53 -43.96 -6.40 5.30
C SER A 53 -42.89 -7.50 5.34
N ALA A 54 -42.16 -7.69 4.24
CA ALA A 54 -41.10 -8.70 4.14
C ALA A 54 -39.95 -8.45 5.14
N VAL A 55 -39.43 -7.22 5.20
CA VAL A 55 -38.35 -6.85 6.14
C VAL A 55 -38.80 -6.95 7.61
N SER A 56 -40.11 -6.85 7.88
CA SER A 56 -40.66 -7.00 9.23
C SER A 56 -40.72 -8.44 9.73
N ARG A 57 -40.60 -9.44 8.84
CA ARG A 57 -40.94 -10.83 9.15
C ARG A 57 -39.86 -11.51 9.99
N ASP A 58 -38.64 -11.55 9.47
CA ASP A 58 -37.46 -12.08 10.15
C ASP A 58 -36.18 -11.54 9.48
N LYS A 59 -35.03 -11.81 10.10
CA LYS A 59 -33.72 -11.34 9.60
C LYS A 59 -33.35 -11.90 8.23
N ALA A 60 -33.79 -13.11 7.88
CA ALA A 60 -33.45 -13.71 6.58
C ALA A 60 -34.18 -13.00 5.44
N HIS A 61 -35.44 -12.59 5.65
CA HIS A 61 -36.17 -11.78 4.68
C HIS A 61 -35.63 -10.35 4.61
N GLU A 62 -35.24 -9.74 5.73
CA GLU A 62 -34.54 -8.45 5.75
C GLU A 62 -33.25 -8.49 4.92
N GLU A 63 -32.42 -9.52 5.14
CA GLU A 63 -31.18 -9.73 4.38
C GLU A 63 -31.48 -9.92 2.88
N ALA A 64 -32.43 -10.78 2.51
CA ALA A 64 -32.77 -11.04 1.12
C ALA A 64 -33.28 -9.80 0.38
N VAL A 65 -34.16 -9.00 1.00
CA VAL A 65 -34.66 -7.75 0.42
C VAL A 65 -33.53 -6.72 0.28
N THR A 66 -32.70 -6.56 1.32
CA THR A 66 -31.58 -5.61 1.32
C THR A 66 -30.57 -5.94 0.23
N LEU A 67 -30.16 -7.22 0.13
CA LEU A 67 -29.24 -7.70 -0.90
C LEU A 67 -29.85 -7.63 -2.30
N GLY A 68 -31.15 -7.89 -2.43
CA GLY A 68 -31.86 -7.75 -3.69
C GLY A 68 -31.86 -6.30 -4.19
N LEU A 69 -32.18 -5.34 -3.31
CA LEU A 69 -32.17 -3.92 -3.65
C LEU A 69 -30.75 -3.46 -4.01
N LEU A 70 -29.74 -3.91 -3.26
CA LEU A 70 -28.34 -3.66 -3.58
C LEU A 70 -27.96 -4.22 -4.96
N CYS A 71 -28.38 -5.44 -5.28
CA CYS A 71 -28.12 -6.06 -6.58
C CYS A 71 -28.77 -5.28 -7.74
N VAL A 72 -30.02 -4.81 -7.57
CA VAL A 72 -30.69 -3.94 -8.55
C VAL A 72 -29.92 -2.63 -8.72
N ILE A 73 -29.53 -1.98 -7.63
CA ILE A 73 -28.73 -0.74 -7.69
C ILE A 73 -27.44 -0.95 -8.47
N LEU A 74 -26.75 -2.08 -8.25
CA LEU A 74 -25.48 -2.37 -8.90
C LEU A 74 -25.63 -2.84 -10.36
N SER A 75 -26.75 -3.40 -10.77
CA SER A 75 -26.90 -3.99 -12.12
C SER A 75 -27.83 -3.23 -13.06
N GLU A 76 -28.71 -2.37 -12.55
CA GLU A 76 -29.79 -1.73 -13.32
C GLU A 76 -29.85 -0.21 -13.06
N PRO A 77 -29.02 0.59 -13.74
CA PRO A 77 -28.94 2.04 -13.54
C PRO A 77 -30.28 2.77 -13.61
N GLN A 78 -31.18 2.32 -14.49
CA GLN A 78 -32.52 2.88 -14.66
C GLN A 78 -33.42 2.74 -13.44
N HIS A 79 -33.15 1.75 -12.57
CA HIS A 79 -33.93 1.48 -11.36
C HIS A 79 -33.19 1.91 -10.08
N ALA A 80 -31.90 2.26 -10.17
CA ALA A 80 -31.04 2.51 -9.02
C ALA A 80 -31.54 3.61 -8.07
N ILE A 81 -32.05 4.73 -8.58
CA ILE A 81 -32.57 5.84 -7.75
C ILE A 81 -33.76 5.37 -6.90
N LYS A 82 -34.71 4.67 -7.54
CA LYS A 82 -35.89 4.13 -6.85
C LYS A 82 -35.47 3.08 -5.82
N SER A 83 -34.63 2.13 -6.21
CA SER A 83 -34.16 1.07 -5.33
C SER A 83 -33.33 1.62 -4.15
N PHE A 84 -32.55 2.68 -4.35
CA PHE A 84 -31.82 3.35 -3.26
C PHE A 84 -32.77 4.03 -2.28
N ARG A 85 -33.80 4.74 -2.77
CA ARG A 85 -34.85 5.31 -1.92
C ARG A 85 -35.52 4.20 -1.10
N ASP A 86 -35.96 3.14 -1.76
CA ASP A 86 -36.65 2.04 -1.09
C ASP A 86 -35.72 1.35 -0.07
N LEU A 87 -34.45 1.13 -0.41
CA LEU A 87 -33.40 0.62 0.48
C LEU A 87 -33.30 1.46 1.76
N THR A 88 -33.14 2.78 1.63
CA THR A 88 -33.02 3.67 2.80
C THR A 88 -34.27 3.73 3.68
N LEU A 89 -35.45 3.44 3.13
CA LEU A 89 -36.71 3.44 3.88
C LEU A 89 -36.96 2.13 4.62
N VAL A 90 -36.53 0.99 4.05
CA VAL A 90 -36.90 -0.33 4.59
C VAL A 90 -35.83 -0.94 5.49
N THR A 91 -34.54 -0.61 5.31
CA THR A 91 -33.45 -1.18 6.13
C THR A 91 -33.54 -0.72 7.59
N ARG A 92 -33.36 -1.64 8.54
CA ARG A 92 -33.51 -1.35 9.98
C ARG A 92 -32.19 -1.27 10.73
N ASP A 93 -31.11 -1.69 10.09
CA ASP A 93 -29.76 -1.77 10.66
C ASP A 93 -28.91 -0.51 10.40
N GLY A 94 -29.51 0.56 9.87
CA GLY A 94 -28.78 1.77 9.50
C GLY A 94 -27.80 1.55 8.33
N LEU A 95 -28.13 0.64 7.40
CA LEU A 95 -27.33 0.28 6.22
C LEU A 95 -26.05 -0.51 6.55
N GLN A 96 -25.94 -1.12 7.73
CA GLN A 96 -24.74 -1.89 8.12
C GLN A 96 -24.46 -3.06 7.18
N LEU A 97 -25.48 -3.85 6.84
CA LEU A 97 -25.38 -4.96 5.89
C LEU A 97 -24.94 -4.48 4.51
N VAL A 98 -25.44 -3.32 4.07
CA VAL A 98 -25.04 -2.68 2.81
C VAL A 98 -23.57 -2.29 2.85
N MET A 99 -23.11 -1.59 3.91
CA MET A 99 -21.69 -1.21 4.05
C MET A 99 -20.76 -2.41 4.09
N MET A 100 -21.16 -3.49 4.76
CA MET A 100 -20.39 -4.74 4.82
C MET A 100 -20.22 -5.34 3.43
N ASN A 101 -21.31 -5.48 2.67
CA ASN A 101 -21.27 -6.03 1.32
C ASN A 101 -20.50 -5.12 0.36
N LEU A 102 -20.68 -3.80 0.42
CA LEU A 102 -19.92 -2.85 -0.39
C LEU A 102 -18.42 -2.90 -0.07
N SER A 103 -18.06 -3.02 1.20
CA SER A 103 -16.66 -3.20 1.61
C SER A 103 -16.08 -4.50 1.06
N GLN A 104 -16.82 -5.61 1.13
CA GLN A 104 -16.38 -6.90 0.60
C GLN A 104 -16.25 -6.88 -0.93
N LEU A 105 -17.24 -6.32 -1.64
CA LEU A 105 -17.20 -6.13 -3.08
C LEU A 105 -16.00 -5.28 -3.51
N ALA A 106 -15.76 -4.18 -2.80
CA ALA A 106 -14.60 -3.32 -3.03
C ALA A 106 -13.30 -4.11 -2.86
N VAL A 107 -13.08 -4.82 -1.75
CA VAL A 107 -11.80 -5.50 -1.49
C VAL A 107 -11.58 -6.72 -2.38
N GLU A 108 -12.60 -7.57 -2.55
CA GLU A 108 -12.44 -8.90 -3.12
C GLU A 108 -12.83 -8.99 -4.60
N LYS A 109 -13.81 -8.19 -5.04
CA LYS A 109 -14.48 -8.42 -6.33
C LYS A 109 -14.33 -7.28 -7.33
N TRP A 110 -13.86 -6.09 -6.92
CA TRP A 110 -13.75 -4.90 -7.77
C TRP A 110 -13.17 -5.17 -9.17
N LEU A 111 -12.06 -5.93 -9.24
CA LEU A 111 -11.39 -6.24 -10.51
C LEU A 111 -12.25 -7.13 -11.43
N ARG A 112 -13.06 -8.02 -10.84
CA ARG A 112 -13.96 -8.94 -11.54
C ARG A 112 -15.33 -8.34 -11.85
N MET A 113 -15.70 -7.20 -11.27
CA MET A 113 -17.01 -6.59 -11.55
C MET A 113 -17.14 -6.19 -13.02
N VAL A 114 -18.33 -6.26 -13.60
CA VAL A 114 -18.63 -5.67 -14.92
C VAL A 114 -18.62 -4.14 -14.85
N ASP A 115 -18.51 -3.47 -16.00
CA ASP A 115 -18.35 -2.00 -16.04
C ASP A 115 -19.55 -1.27 -15.42
N VAL A 116 -20.78 -1.71 -15.74
CA VAL A 116 -22.01 -1.15 -15.16
C VAL A 116 -21.99 -1.23 -13.63
N ALA A 117 -21.61 -2.39 -13.08
CA ALA A 117 -21.58 -2.59 -11.64
C ALA A 117 -20.52 -1.74 -10.93
N ARG A 118 -19.37 -1.50 -11.57
CA ARG A 118 -18.36 -0.58 -11.03
C ARG A 118 -18.85 0.85 -11.02
N SER A 119 -19.44 1.32 -12.13
CA SER A 119 -20.03 2.66 -12.21
C SER A 119 -21.14 2.85 -11.18
N GLN A 120 -22.01 1.85 -11.00
CA GLN A 120 -23.09 1.91 -10.02
C GLN A 120 -22.61 1.83 -8.57
N LEU A 121 -21.56 1.06 -8.27
CA LEU A 121 -20.94 1.06 -6.94
C LEU A 121 -20.39 2.45 -6.60
N LEU A 122 -19.70 3.08 -7.55
CA LEU A 122 -19.18 4.43 -7.43
C LEU A 122 -20.28 5.49 -7.30
N TRP A 123 -21.40 5.34 -8.02
CA TRP A 123 -22.58 6.19 -7.88
C TRP A 123 -23.19 6.05 -6.48
N LEU A 124 -23.42 4.81 -6.04
CA LEU A 124 -24.00 4.51 -4.73
C LEU A 124 -23.13 5.06 -3.60
N LEU A 125 -21.79 5.01 -3.75
CA LEU A 125 -20.86 5.62 -2.79
C LEU A 125 -21.16 7.12 -2.60
N ARG A 126 -21.37 7.89 -3.67
CA ARG A 126 -21.67 9.33 -3.58
C ARG A 126 -23.03 9.58 -2.94
N GLU A 127 -24.04 8.78 -3.25
CA GLU A 127 -25.34 8.88 -2.59
C GLU A 127 -25.25 8.61 -1.08
N LEU A 128 -24.48 7.61 -0.67
CA LEU A 128 -24.26 7.29 0.74
C LEU A 128 -23.48 8.38 1.50
N ILE A 129 -22.52 9.04 0.84
CA ILE A 129 -21.87 10.23 1.40
C ILE A 129 -22.88 11.36 1.59
N ARG A 130 -23.72 11.61 0.58
CA ARG A 130 -24.75 12.67 0.57
C ARG A 130 -25.80 12.48 1.66
N THR A 131 -26.20 11.23 1.93
CA THR A 131 -27.15 10.91 3.01
C THR A 131 -26.49 10.84 4.39
N GLY A 132 -25.17 10.94 4.48
CA GLY A 132 -24.44 10.88 5.75
C GLY A 132 -24.43 9.48 6.37
N ALA A 133 -24.50 8.42 5.55
CA ALA A 133 -24.45 7.05 6.04
C ALA A 133 -23.12 6.77 6.77
N VAL A 134 -23.20 5.98 7.84
CA VAL A 134 -22.04 5.64 8.68
C VAL A 134 -21.22 4.53 8.01
N GLY A 135 -19.89 4.61 8.07
CA GLY A 135 -18.97 3.58 7.57
C GLY A 135 -18.60 3.69 6.08
N VAL A 136 -19.12 4.70 5.38
CA VAL A 136 -18.82 4.95 3.95
C VAL A 136 -17.35 5.29 3.73
N ASP A 137 -16.69 5.85 4.73
CA ASP A 137 -15.26 6.14 4.75
C ASP A 137 -14.40 4.87 4.56
N ASN A 138 -14.81 3.75 5.14
CA ASN A 138 -14.13 2.47 4.96
C ASN A 138 -14.26 1.94 3.52
N VAL A 139 -15.44 2.09 2.91
CA VAL A 139 -15.66 1.72 1.50
C VAL A 139 -14.79 2.60 0.59
N CYS A 140 -14.73 3.90 0.84
CA CYS A 140 -13.83 4.84 0.14
C CYS A 140 -12.37 4.41 0.23
N TYR A 141 -11.92 4.08 1.46
CA TYR A 141 -10.56 3.59 1.69
C TYR A 141 -10.27 2.32 0.89
N ASN A 142 -11.18 1.34 0.92
CA ASN A 142 -11.02 0.07 0.20
C ASN A 142 -11.00 0.25 -1.32
N LEU A 143 -11.85 1.12 -1.88
CA LEU A 143 -11.84 1.45 -3.30
C LEU A 143 -10.53 2.12 -3.71
N MET A 144 -10.03 3.06 -2.89
CA MET A 144 -8.76 3.75 -3.17
C MET A 144 -7.54 2.83 -3.12
N ARG A 145 -7.66 1.62 -2.55
CA ARG A 145 -6.60 0.61 -2.67
C ARG A 145 -6.47 0.06 -4.10
N HIS A 146 -7.48 0.22 -4.95
CA HIS A 146 -7.41 -0.17 -6.36
C HIS A 146 -6.85 0.93 -7.27
N ALA A 147 -6.65 2.15 -6.75
CA ALA A 147 -5.87 3.18 -7.42
C ALA A 147 -4.38 2.82 -7.32
N ALA A 148 -3.92 1.98 -8.24
CA ALA A 148 -2.59 1.39 -8.22
C ALA A 148 -1.52 2.43 -8.62
N GLY A 149 -0.43 2.48 -7.86
CA GLY A 149 0.75 3.25 -8.26
C GLY A 149 1.49 2.57 -9.42
N GLY A 150 2.04 3.37 -10.33
CA GLY A 150 2.75 2.89 -11.51
C GLY A 150 1.85 2.26 -12.59
N ASP A 151 0.54 2.50 -12.53
CA ASP A 151 -0.45 2.06 -13.52
C ASP A 151 -1.17 3.28 -14.11
N VAL A 152 -0.90 3.58 -15.38
CA VAL A 152 -1.55 4.69 -16.12
C VAL A 152 -2.62 4.20 -17.09
N SER A 153 -3.12 2.98 -16.90
CA SER A 153 -4.20 2.44 -17.73
C SER A 153 -5.47 3.29 -17.59
N PRO A 154 -6.29 3.42 -18.65
CA PRO A 154 -7.50 4.25 -18.61
C PRO A 154 -8.43 3.91 -17.45
N ARG A 155 -8.50 2.64 -17.06
CA ARG A 155 -9.34 2.17 -15.94
C ARG A 155 -8.81 2.62 -14.58
N ASN A 156 -7.50 2.61 -14.37
CA ASN A 156 -6.90 3.12 -13.13
C ASN A 156 -7.10 4.63 -13.03
N ILE A 157 -6.80 5.36 -14.11
CA ILE A 157 -6.94 6.81 -14.20
C ILE A 157 -8.39 7.24 -13.96
N ALA A 158 -9.37 6.55 -14.53
CA ALA A 158 -10.78 6.85 -14.31
C ALA A 158 -11.20 6.67 -12.83
N LEU A 159 -10.69 5.66 -12.14
CA LEU A 159 -10.96 5.47 -10.71
C LEU A 159 -10.34 6.59 -9.88
N VAL A 160 -9.07 6.94 -10.15
CA VAL A 160 -8.37 8.03 -9.47
C VAL A 160 -9.14 9.35 -9.61
N ASP A 161 -9.50 9.72 -10.84
CA ASP A 161 -10.17 10.98 -11.12
C ASP A 161 -11.58 11.05 -10.48
N TYR A 162 -12.35 9.95 -10.58
CA TYR A 162 -13.69 9.88 -9.99
C TYR A 162 -13.67 9.98 -8.46
N MET A 163 -12.76 9.27 -7.81
CA MET A 163 -12.63 9.32 -6.36
C MET A 163 -12.16 10.72 -5.93
N LEU A 164 -11.28 11.35 -6.70
CA LEU A 164 -10.81 12.70 -6.43
C LEU A 164 -11.96 13.72 -6.52
N ASP A 165 -12.81 13.66 -7.56
CA ASP A 165 -14.02 14.48 -7.64
C ASP A 165 -14.93 14.27 -6.43
N THR A 166 -15.13 12.99 -6.07
CA THR A 166 -15.96 12.63 -4.92
C THR A 166 -15.47 13.31 -3.64
N PHE A 167 -14.15 13.32 -3.39
CA PHE A 167 -13.58 13.96 -2.20
C PHE A 167 -13.55 15.48 -2.28
N VAL A 168 -13.29 16.06 -3.46
CA VAL A 168 -13.29 17.51 -3.67
C VAL A 168 -14.68 18.08 -3.44
N GLU A 169 -15.71 17.46 -4.01
CA GLU A 169 -17.10 17.90 -3.86
C GLU A 169 -17.64 17.69 -2.44
N ASN A 170 -17.20 16.63 -1.76
CA ASN A 170 -17.65 16.28 -0.40
C ASN A 170 -16.59 16.61 0.66
N ARG A 171 -15.83 17.69 0.46
CA ARG A 171 -14.70 18.07 1.31
C ARG A 171 -15.07 18.20 2.79
N THR A 172 -16.20 18.84 3.10
CA THR A 172 -16.67 19.01 4.49
C THR A 172 -17.04 17.69 5.18
N TRP A 173 -17.45 16.68 4.39
CA TRP A 173 -17.64 15.32 4.90
C TRP A 173 -16.29 14.65 5.16
N LEU A 174 -15.33 14.76 4.23
CA LEU A 174 -13.99 14.17 4.37
C LEU A 174 -13.26 14.68 5.63
N GLU A 175 -13.39 15.96 5.94
CA GLU A 175 -12.77 16.58 7.13
C GLU A 175 -13.31 16.04 8.46
N LYS A 176 -14.48 15.40 8.47
CA LYS A 176 -15.02 14.68 9.65
C LYS A 176 -14.38 13.31 9.85
N HIS A 177 -13.58 12.84 8.89
CA HIS A 177 -12.92 11.52 8.89
C HIS A 177 -11.39 11.66 8.79
N PRO A 178 -10.68 12.07 9.86
CA PRO A 178 -9.23 12.37 9.81
C PRO A 178 -8.36 11.21 9.29
N VAL A 179 -8.76 9.98 9.58
CA VAL A 179 -8.03 8.79 9.13
C VAL A 179 -8.19 8.57 7.62
N LEU A 180 -9.38 8.80 7.08
CA LEU A 180 -9.59 8.78 5.63
C LEU A 180 -8.85 9.95 4.97
N LEU A 181 -8.96 11.16 5.52
CA LEU A 181 -8.31 12.36 5.02
C LEU A 181 -6.80 12.18 4.89
N SER A 182 -6.12 11.77 5.96
CA SER A 182 -4.68 11.51 5.94
C SER A 182 -4.31 10.38 4.97
N SER A 183 -5.16 9.35 4.84
CA SER A 183 -4.98 8.30 3.83
C SER A 183 -5.10 8.87 2.41
N MET A 184 -6.01 9.80 2.16
CA MET A 184 -6.17 10.42 0.84
C MET A 184 -4.99 11.32 0.49
N VAL A 185 -4.48 12.11 1.44
CA VAL A 185 -3.24 12.88 1.26
C VAL A 185 -2.07 11.95 0.93
N TYR A 186 -1.91 10.85 1.68
CA TYR A 186 -0.88 9.84 1.40
C TYR A 186 -1.02 9.24 -0.01
N ASN A 187 -2.25 8.90 -0.39
CA ASN A 187 -2.54 8.23 -1.65
C ASN A 187 -2.28 9.15 -2.85
N TYR A 188 -2.82 10.37 -2.84
CA TYR A 188 -2.70 11.29 -3.95
C TYR A 188 -1.30 11.91 -4.06
N LEU A 189 -0.60 12.19 -2.95
CA LEU A 189 0.81 12.59 -3.01
C LEU A 189 1.66 11.55 -3.75
N ARG A 190 1.38 10.26 -3.54
CA ARG A 190 2.05 9.18 -4.25
C ARG A 190 1.68 9.12 -5.74
N LEU A 191 0.40 9.28 -6.08
CA LEU A 191 -0.10 9.17 -7.45
C LEU A 191 0.36 10.33 -8.36
N ILE A 192 0.58 11.52 -7.81
CA ILE A 192 1.10 12.69 -8.55
C ILE A 192 2.41 12.39 -9.29
N GLU A 193 3.24 11.47 -8.78
CA GLU A 193 4.49 11.04 -9.42
C GLU A 193 4.23 10.32 -10.75
N ASP A 194 3.14 9.56 -10.85
CA ASP A 194 2.81 8.74 -12.01
C ASP A 194 2.11 9.56 -13.12
N HIS A 195 1.49 10.69 -12.78
CA HIS A 195 0.72 11.53 -13.70
C HIS A 195 1.55 12.68 -14.31
N ALA A 196 2.85 12.51 -14.46
CA ALA A 196 3.74 13.55 -14.99
C ALA A 196 3.61 13.77 -16.51
N ALA A 197 3.06 12.81 -17.26
CA ALA A 197 2.94 12.89 -18.71
C ALA A 197 1.92 13.97 -19.16
N PRO A 198 2.11 14.64 -20.32
CA PRO A 198 1.29 15.77 -20.75
C PRO A 198 -0.22 15.52 -20.80
N GLN A 199 -0.63 14.29 -21.14
CA GLN A 199 -2.04 13.91 -21.19
C GLN A 199 -2.75 13.89 -19.83
N PHE A 200 -1.99 13.84 -18.73
CA PHE A 200 -2.52 13.79 -17.37
C PHE A 200 -2.41 15.12 -16.61
N VAL A 201 -1.98 16.20 -17.27
CA VAL A 201 -1.77 17.51 -16.63
C VAL A 201 -2.99 18.02 -15.87
N ALA A 202 -4.20 17.85 -16.43
CA ALA A 202 -5.43 18.27 -15.78
C ALA A 202 -5.71 17.49 -14.49
N LEU A 203 -5.60 16.16 -14.53
CA LEU A 203 -5.74 15.29 -13.36
C LEU A 203 -4.67 15.64 -12.31
N ARG A 204 -3.40 15.71 -12.74
CA ARG A 204 -2.28 16.01 -11.84
C ARG A 204 -2.47 17.34 -11.13
N GLN A 205 -2.94 18.38 -11.82
CA GLN A 205 -3.20 19.68 -11.20
C GLN A 205 -4.31 19.62 -10.16
N LYS A 206 -5.37 18.83 -10.42
CA LYS A 206 -6.45 18.59 -9.46
C LYS A 206 -5.94 17.84 -8.23
N GLU A 207 -5.09 16.84 -8.41
CA GLU A 207 -4.44 16.11 -7.30
C GLU A 207 -3.56 17.04 -6.46
N ILE A 208 -2.69 17.84 -7.10
CA ILE A 208 -1.81 18.82 -6.45
C ILE A 208 -2.64 19.81 -5.63
N SER A 209 -3.68 20.38 -6.23
CA SER A 209 -4.55 21.35 -5.56
C SER A 209 -5.21 20.73 -4.33
N PHE A 210 -5.76 19.52 -4.47
CA PHE A 210 -6.39 18.79 -3.38
C PHE A 210 -5.43 18.52 -2.21
N VAL A 211 -4.25 17.95 -2.48
CA VAL A 211 -3.29 17.62 -1.40
C VAL A 211 -2.69 18.85 -0.74
N VAL A 212 -2.36 19.89 -1.52
CA VAL A 212 -1.79 21.13 -0.98
C VAL A 212 -2.80 21.84 -0.09
N THR A 213 -4.06 21.94 -0.50
CA THR A 213 -5.13 22.51 0.31
C THR A 213 -5.29 21.76 1.63
N LEU A 214 -5.36 20.42 1.61
CA LEU A 214 -5.49 19.64 2.84
C LEU A 214 -4.26 19.74 3.74
N LEU A 215 -3.05 19.76 3.17
CA LEU A 215 -1.81 19.93 3.94
C LEU A 215 -1.72 21.32 4.57
N ARG A 216 -2.25 22.37 3.92
CA ARG A 216 -2.23 23.73 4.47
C ARG A 216 -3.29 23.94 5.54
N GLU A 217 -4.48 23.38 5.35
CA GLU A 217 -5.63 23.65 6.23
C GLU A 217 -5.81 22.60 7.34
N ARG A 218 -5.36 21.36 7.12
CA ARG A 218 -5.55 20.21 8.01
C ARG A 218 -4.22 19.50 8.31
N PHE A 219 -3.12 20.26 8.45
CA PHE A 219 -1.78 19.68 8.65
C PHE A 219 -1.70 18.76 9.88
N ALA A 220 -2.37 19.11 10.98
CA ALA A 220 -2.42 18.30 12.19
C ALA A 220 -2.93 16.87 11.94
N ASP A 221 -3.97 16.73 11.10
CA ASP A 221 -4.51 15.42 10.70
C ASP A 221 -3.54 14.67 9.79
N CYS A 222 -2.70 15.37 9.02
CA CYS A 222 -1.72 14.78 8.11
C CYS A 222 -0.43 14.34 8.82
N MET A 223 -0.05 14.98 9.94
CA MET A 223 1.17 14.65 10.69
C MET A 223 1.20 13.19 11.18
N VAL A 224 0.03 12.56 11.37
CA VAL A 224 -0.09 11.16 11.78
C VAL A 224 0.46 10.17 10.75
N ILE A 225 0.68 10.62 9.51
CA ILE A 225 1.39 9.84 8.48
C ILE A 225 2.84 9.56 8.92
N GLY A 226 3.49 10.52 9.59
CA GLY A 226 4.88 10.38 10.04
C GLY A 226 5.90 10.50 8.90
N ARG A 227 7.02 9.78 9.02
CA ARG A 227 8.22 9.96 8.19
C ARG A 227 7.98 9.74 6.69
N ASP A 228 7.08 8.84 6.31
CA ASP A 228 6.78 8.63 4.89
C ASP A 228 6.03 9.81 4.26
N LEU A 229 5.43 10.74 5.03
CA LEU A 229 4.92 12.00 4.47
C LEU A 229 6.06 12.79 3.83
N VAL A 230 7.19 12.86 4.53
CA VAL A 230 8.41 13.52 4.05
C VAL A 230 8.91 12.83 2.77
N ARG A 231 8.86 11.49 2.72
CA ARG A 231 9.25 10.68 1.56
C ARG A 231 8.39 10.98 0.34
N LEU A 232 7.09 11.14 0.53
CA LEU A 232 6.19 11.45 -0.58
C LEU A 232 6.39 12.89 -1.05
N LEU A 233 6.52 13.85 -0.13
CA LEU A 233 6.75 15.26 -0.47
C LEU A 233 8.07 15.49 -1.21
N GLN A 234 9.13 14.74 -0.90
CA GLN A 234 10.40 14.87 -1.63
C GLN A 234 10.30 14.40 -3.08
N ASN A 235 9.52 13.36 -3.36
CA ASN A 235 9.38 12.79 -4.71
C ASN A 235 8.73 13.77 -5.68
N VAL A 236 7.88 14.66 -5.15
CA VAL A 236 7.14 15.66 -5.93
C VAL A 236 7.56 17.09 -5.60
N ALA A 237 8.72 17.27 -4.96
CA ALA A 237 9.20 18.57 -4.45
C ALA A 237 9.44 19.64 -5.54
N ARG A 238 9.67 19.22 -6.79
CA ARG A 238 9.90 20.13 -7.93
C ARG A 238 8.63 20.75 -8.49
N ILE A 239 7.46 20.37 -7.98
CA ILE A 239 6.17 20.99 -8.34
C ILE A 239 6.07 22.33 -7.58
N PRO A 240 5.79 23.46 -8.24
CA PRO A 240 5.85 24.80 -7.62
C PRO A 240 5.04 24.93 -6.32
N GLU A 241 3.83 24.40 -6.28
CA GLU A 241 2.94 24.46 -5.11
C GLU A 241 3.48 23.64 -3.93
N ILE A 242 4.13 22.51 -4.23
CA ILE A 242 4.78 21.65 -3.24
C ILE A 242 6.12 22.28 -2.79
N GLU A 243 6.85 22.94 -3.68
CA GLU A 243 8.05 23.70 -3.32
C GLU A 243 7.73 24.80 -2.30
N LEU A 244 6.63 25.53 -2.52
CA LEU A 244 6.13 26.53 -1.56
C LEU A 244 5.75 25.87 -0.22
N LEU A 245 5.08 24.72 -0.25
CA LEU A 245 4.78 23.96 0.96
C LEU A 245 6.06 23.53 1.70
N TRP A 246 7.10 23.10 0.97
CA TRP A 246 8.39 22.76 1.55
C TRP A 246 9.07 23.94 2.24
N ARG A 247 8.98 25.15 1.65
CA ARG A 247 9.49 26.37 2.29
C ARG A 247 8.79 26.61 3.63
N ASP A 248 7.48 26.40 3.72
CA ASP A 248 6.75 26.51 4.97
C ASP A 248 7.15 25.41 5.96
N VAL A 249 7.26 24.15 5.53
CA VAL A 249 7.68 23.02 6.38
C VAL A 249 9.06 23.25 7.01
N LEU A 250 10.00 23.82 6.25
CA LEU A 250 11.39 23.99 6.70
C LEU A 250 11.60 25.31 7.46
N ASN A 251 10.99 26.40 7.01
CA ASN A 251 11.31 27.75 7.50
C ASN A 251 10.19 28.40 8.32
N ASN A 252 8.95 27.93 8.18
CA ASN A 252 7.80 28.49 8.89
C ASN A 252 6.78 27.41 9.35
N PRO A 253 7.22 26.34 10.05
CA PRO A 253 6.39 25.17 10.31
C PRO A 253 5.11 25.47 11.11
N LYS A 254 5.18 26.48 12.00
CA LYS A 254 4.03 26.90 12.82
C LYS A 254 2.88 27.52 12.01
N SER A 255 3.13 27.97 10.79
CA SER A 255 2.07 28.45 9.88
C SER A 255 1.16 27.33 9.39
N LEU A 256 1.66 26.09 9.32
CA LEU A 256 0.90 24.90 8.93
C LEU A 256 0.14 24.32 10.12
N CYS A 257 0.79 24.28 11.28
CA CYS A 257 0.16 23.86 12.53
C CYS A 257 0.93 24.43 13.74
N PRO A 258 0.26 25.05 14.74
CA PRO A 258 0.94 25.61 15.91
C PRO A 258 1.80 24.60 16.70
N SER A 259 1.44 23.32 16.68
CA SER A 259 2.17 22.24 17.36
C SER A 259 3.26 21.60 16.50
N PHE A 260 3.40 22.00 15.24
CA PHE A 260 4.44 21.50 14.35
C PHE A 260 5.76 22.25 14.56
N THR A 261 6.76 21.54 15.07
CA THR A 261 8.06 22.12 15.43
C THR A 261 9.09 22.09 14.30
N GLY A 262 8.78 21.39 13.20
CA GLY A 262 9.62 21.29 12.01
C GLY A 262 9.79 19.84 11.53
N VAL A 263 10.43 19.68 10.36
CA VAL A 263 10.52 18.39 9.64
C VAL A 263 11.07 17.23 10.47
N LEU A 264 11.95 17.49 11.45
CA LEU A 264 12.49 16.47 12.35
C LEU A 264 11.37 15.73 13.12
N GLN A 265 10.29 16.42 13.50
CA GLN A 265 9.15 15.81 14.18
C GLN A 265 8.48 14.73 13.33
N LEU A 266 8.36 14.97 12.01
CA LEU A 266 7.81 13.98 11.09
C LEU A 266 8.79 12.83 10.88
N LEU A 267 10.07 13.12 10.68
CA LEU A 267 11.11 12.10 10.43
C LEU A 267 11.29 11.12 11.60
N GLN A 268 11.11 11.60 12.84
CA GLN A 268 11.15 10.76 14.04
C GLN A 268 9.82 10.03 14.32
N ALA A 269 8.71 10.42 13.67
CA ALA A 269 7.43 9.75 13.82
C ALA A 269 7.35 8.56 12.84
N ARG A 270 7.16 7.36 13.36
CA ARG A 270 6.99 6.16 12.53
C ARG A 270 5.71 6.23 11.70
N THR A 271 5.78 5.77 10.46
CA THR A 271 4.62 5.62 9.59
C THR A 271 3.78 4.43 10.05
N SER A 272 2.47 4.61 10.21
CA SER A 272 1.57 3.49 10.48
C SER A 272 1.54 2.51 9.29
N ARG A 273 1.51 1.20 9.60
CA ARG A 273 1.36 0.13 8.60
C ARG A 273 0.17 0.35 7.67
N ARG A 274 -0.90 0.97 8.16
CA ARG A 274 -2.10 1.30 7.37
C ARG A 274 -1.77 2.08 6.10
N PHE A 275 -0.89 3.08 6.19
CA PHE A 275 -0.51 3.88 5.00
C PHE A 275 0.28 3.05 3.99
N LEU A 276 1.22 2.23 4.48
CA LEU A 276 2.05 1.35 3.64
C LEU A 276 1.19 0.29 2.93
N GLN A 277 0.27 -0.34 3.66
CA GLN A 277 -0.70 -1.30 3.10
C GLN A 277 -1.65 -0.63 2.10
N GLY A 278 -2.05 0.61 2.37
CA GLY A 278 -2.97 1.37 1.53
C GLY A 278 -2.46 1.65 0.11
N ARG A 279 -1.16 1.47 -0.17
CA ARG A 279 -0.56 1.64 -1.50
C ARG A 279 -0.44 0.37 -2.32
N LEU A 280 -0.67 -0.79 -1.73
CA LEU A 280 -0.80 -2.03 -2.48
C LEU A 280 -2.26 -2.35 -2.71
N THR A 281 -2.57 -2.77 -3.94
CA THR A 281 -3.87 -3.34 -4.24
C THR A 281 -4.10 -4.60 -3.39
N PRO A 282 -5.37 -4.96 -3.08
CA PRO A 282 -5.65 -6.19 -2.33
C PRO A 282 -5.07 -7.45 -3.00
N GLU A 283 -4.92 -7.47 -4.33
CA GLU A 283 -4.30 -8.58 -5.04
C GLU A 283 -2.78 -8.59 -4.89
N MET A 284 -2.11 -7.44 -4.99
CA MET A 284 -0.66 -7.32 -4.75
C MET A 284 -0.32 -7.74 -3.32
N GLU A 285 -1.05 -7.23 -2.32
CA GLU A 285 -0.87 -7.61 -0.91
C GLU A 285 -0.97 -9.13 -0.74
N ARG A 286 -2.05 -9.76 -1.23
CA ARG A 286 -2.23 -11.22 -1.14
C ARG A 286 -1.07 -11.99 -1.78
N LYS A 287 -0.60 -11.57 -2.97
CA LYS A 287 0.50 -12.23 -3.68
C LYS A 287 1.84 -12.08 -2.96
N VAL A 288 2.15 -10.89 -2.45
CA VAL A 288 3.39 -10.66 -1.69
C VAL A 288 3.36 -11.39 -0.36
N VAL A 289 2.24 -11.35 0.37
CA VAL A 289 2.06 -12.10 1.62
C VAL A 289 2.24 -13.60 1.36
N PHE A 290 1.57 -14.15 0.34
CA PHE A 290 1.73 -15.56 -0.04
C PHE A 290 3.18 -15.90 -0.34
N LEU A 291 3.88 -15.07 -1.12
CA LEU A 291 5.30 -15.24 -1.40
C LEU A 291 6.10 -15.35 -0.10
N THR A 292 5.90 -14.44 0.85
CA THR A 292 6.64 -14.41 2.13
C THR A 292 6.19 -15.40 3.20
N SER A 293 5.12 -16.17 2.99
CA SER A 293 4.58 -17.07 4.03
C SER A 293 4.39 -18.52 3.59
N HIS A 294 4.36 -18.79 2.29
CA HIS A 294 4.05 -20.12 1.76
C HIS A 294 5.05 -20.61 0.70
N VAL A 295 5.84 -19.72 0.09
CA VAL A 295 6.75 -20.10 -1.00
C VAL A 295 8.12 -20.43 -0.45
N ARG A 296 8.59 -21.66 -0.71
CA ARG A 296 9.93 -22.09 -0.33
C ARG A 296 11.01 -21.33 -1.08
N PHE A 297 12.11 -21.03 -0.39
CA PHE A 297 13.30 -20.45 -0.97
C PHE A 297 13.86 -21.41 -2.05
N GLY A 298 14.39 -20.84 -3.13
CA GLY A 298 14.72 -21.58 -4.37
C GLY A 298 13.54 -21.90 -5.30
N GLN A 299 12.28 -21.87 -4.83
CA GLN A 299 11.08 -22.17 -5.65
C GLN A 299 10.28 -20.93 -6.08
N HIS A 300 10.84 -19.74 -5.86
CA HIS A 300 10.14 -18.46 -6.02
C HIS A 300 10.16 -17.88 -7.44
N LYS A 301 11.01 -18.41 -8.35
CA LYS A 301 11.22 -17.84 -9.69
C LYS A 301 9.93 -17.63 -10.47
N ARG A 302 9.06 -18.65 -10.54
CA ARG A 302 7.80 -18.56 -11.31
C ARG A 302 6.86 -17.51 -10.72
N TYR A 303 6.82 -17.38 -9.40
CA TYR A 303 5.99 -16.38 -8.72
C TYR A 303 6.50 -14.96 -8.98
N GLN A 304 7.83 -14.76 -8.94
CA GLN A 304 8.45 -13.50 -9.32
C GLN A 304 8.18 -13.17 -10.79
N ASP A 305 8.34 -14.12 -11.71
CA ASP A 305 8.09 -13.91 -13.14
C ASP A 305 6.62 -13.54 -13.41
N TRP A 306 5.66 -14.16 -12.72
CA TRP A 306 4.24 -13.80 -12.79
C TRP A 306 3.96 -12.39 -12.24
N PHE A 307 4.51 -12.07 -11.07
CA PHE A 307 4.33 -10.75 -10.46
C PHE A 307 4.98 -9.67 -11.31
N GLN A 308 6.18 -9.92 -11.81
CA GLN A 308 6.94 -9.03 -12.70
C GLN A 308 6.13 -8.72 -13.95
N LYS A 309 5.64 -9.76 -14.64
CA LYS A 309 4.86 -9.61 -15.87
C LYS A 309 3.60 -8.79 -15.65
N GLN A 310 2.93 -8.99 -14.53
CA GLN A 310 1.66 -8.34 -14.26
C GLN A 310 1.81 -6.89 -13.77
N TYR A 311 2.82 -6.60 -12.95
CA TYR A 311 2.86 -5.34 -12.19
C TYR A 311 4.12 -4.51 -12.37
N LEU A 312 5.24 -5.05 -12.89
CA LEU A 312 6.55 -4.39 -12.85
C LEU A 312 7.24 -4.30 -14.23
N ALA A 313 6.49 -4.60 -15.30
CA ALA A 313 7.01 -4.76 -16.66
C ALA A 313 6.97 -3.50 -17.53
N THR A 314 6.36 -2.40 -17.06
CA THR A 314 6.26 -1.14 -17.81
C THR A 314 7.22 -0.07 -17.26
N PRO A 315 7.59 0.96 -18.04
CA PRO A 315 8.35 2.10 -17.54
C PRO A 315 7.66 2.82 -16.36
N GLU A 316 6.35 2.96 -16.41
CA GLU A 316 5.55 3.65 -15.38
C GLU A 316 5.53 2.84 -14.08
N SER A 317 5.55 1.50 -14.16
CA SER A 317 5.56 0.61 -13.01
C SER A 317 6.84 0.65 -12.15
N GLN A 318 7.86 1.41 -12.55
CA GLN A 318 9.09 1.55 -11.78
C GLN A 318 8.84 2.16 -10.40
N THR A 319 7.89 3.10 -10.28
CA THR A 319 7.55 3.78 -9.02
C THR A 319 6.94 2.82 -7.99
N LEU A 320 6.24 1.76 -8.45
CA LEU A 320 5.60 0.76 -7.57
C LEU A 320 6.60 -0.03 -6.71
N ARG A 321 7.86 -0.17 -7.16
CA ARG A 321 8.91 -0.87 -6.39
C ARG A 321 9.16 -0.23 -5.04
N ILE A 322 9.03 1.10 -4.96
CA ILE A 322 9.18 1.87 -3.72
C ILE A 322 8.12 1.43 -2.71
N ASP A 323 6.85 1.36 -3.14
CA ASP A 323 5.73 0.97 -2.28
C ASP A 323 5.85 -0.48 -1.83
N LEU A 324 6.28 -1.39 -2.72
CA LEU A 324 6.55 -2.79 -2.40
C LEU A 324 7.66 -2.93 -1.36
N ILE A 325 8.77 -2.20 -1.50
CA ILE A 325 9.87 -2.21 -0.54
C ILE A 325 9.38 -1.70 0.81
N ARG A 326 8.68 -0.55 0.86
CA ARG A 326 8.14 -0.01 2.11
C ARG A 326 7.15 -0.98 2.77
N PHE A 327 6.30 -1.64 1.99
CA PHE A 327 5.39 -2.66 2.49
C PHE A 327 6.13 -3.87 3.09
N ILE A 328 7.09 -4.45 2.38
CA ILE A 328 7.86 -5.61 2.87
C ILE A 328 8.63 -5.26 4.15
N VAL A 329 9.21 -4.06 4.21
CA VAL A 329 9.99 -3.57 5.35
C VAL A 329 9.08 -3.29 6.56
N GLY A 330 8.04 -2.49 6.39
CA GLY A 330 7.23 -1.97 7.50
C GLY A 330 6.02 -2.82 7.90
N VAL A 331 5.51 -3.67 7.02
CA VAL A 331 4.27 -4.44 7.23
C VAL A 331 4.55 -5.92 7.45
N ILE A 332 5.39 -6.54 6.61
CA ILE A 332 5.67 -7.98 6.70
C ILE A 332 6.71 -8.23 7.78
N HIS A 333 6.26 -8.58 8.99
CA HIS A 333 7.12 -8.98 10.10
C HIS A 333 6.88 -10.48 10.41
N PRO A 334 7.68 -11.40 9.82
CA PRO A 334 7.58 -12.83 10.04
C PRO A 334 7.67 -13.23 11.52
N THR A 335 7.01 -14.32 11.88
CA THR A 335 7.20 -14.98 13.20
C THR A 335 8.56 -15.66 13.24
N ASN A 336 9.06 -15.96 14.45
CA ASN A 336 10.34 -16.68 14.61
C ASN A 336 10.32 -18.06 13.92
N GLU A 337 9.18 -18.76 13.95
CA GLU A 337 9.00 -20.03 13.23
C GLU A 337 9.22 -19.85 11.72
N LEU A 338 8.63 -18.80 11.15
CA LEU A 338 8.77 -18.50 9.73
C LEU A 338 10.21 -18.06 9.39
N LEU A 339 10.88 -17.31 10.27
CA LEU A 339 12.29 -16.92 10.09
C LEU A 339 13.25 -18.13 10.11
N CYS A 340 12.91 -19.18 10.88
CA CYS A 340 13.69 -20.42 10.97
C CYS A 340 13.27 -21.48 9.94
N SER A 341 12.36 -21.14 9.02
CA SER A 341 11.83 -22.06 8.00
C SER A 341 12.59 -21.99 6.68
N ASP A 342 12.19 -22.82 5.71
CA ASP A 342 12.68 -22.78 4.32
C ASP A 342 11.89 -21.80 3.43
N ILE A 343 11.03 -20.95 3.98
CA ILE A 343 10.27 -19.95 3.23
C ILE A 343 11.19 -18.82 2.74
N ILE A 344 10.92 -18.27 1.54
CA ILE A 344 11.69 -17.16 0.98
C ILE A 344 11.76 -15.98 1.97
N PRO A 345 12.97 -15.54 2.35
CA PRO A 345 13.13 -14.43 3.28
C PRO A 345 12.87 -13.09 2.60
N ARG A 346 12.50 -12.09 3.41
CA ARG A 346 12.18 -10.73 2.95
C ARG A 346 13.31 -10.09 2.15
N TRP A 347 14.56 -10.30 2.58
CA TRP A 347 15.74 -9.75 1.91
C TRP A 347 15.86 -10.26 0.46
N ALA A 348 15.48 -11.51 0.17
CA ALA A 348 15.59 -12.06 -1.17
C ALA A 348 14.61 -11.38 -2.14
N ILE A 349 13.40 -11.08 -1.67
CA ILE A 349 12.39 -10.36 -2.45
C ILE A 349 12.85 -8.92 -2.69
N ILE A 350 13.39 -8.23 -1.67
CA ILE A 350 13.92 -6.87 -1.83
C ILE A 350 15.11 -6.86 -2.81
N GLY A 351 16.02 -7.84 -2.72
CA GLY A 351 17.13 -8.00 -3.66
C GLY A 351 16.63 -8.12 -5.11
N TRP A 352 15.59 -8.92 -5.34
CA TRP A 352 14.92 -9.01 -6.64
C TRP A 352 14.28 -7.69 -7.10
N LEU A 353 13.58 -6.97 -6.23
CA LEU A 353 12.99 -5.66 -6.58
C LEU A 353 14.07 -4.62 -6.94
N LEU A 354 15.21 -4.64 -6.25
CA LEU A 354 16.34 -3.76 -6.55
C LEU A 354 16.97 -4.09 -7.91
N THR A 355 17.20 -5.36 -8.23
CA THR A 355 17.85 -5.78 -9.48
C THR A 355 16.95 -5.64 -10.71
N THR A 356 15.63 -5.48 -10.52
CA THR A 356 14.68 -5.24 -11.61
C THR A 356 14.41 -3.76 -11.87
N CYS A 357 15.07 -2.84 -11.16
CA CYS A 357 15.00 -1.40 -11.47
C CYS A 357 15.65 -1.13 -12.84
N THR A 358 14.94 -0.45 -13.73
CA THR A 358 15.43 -0.17 -15.10
C THR A 358 15.91 1.28 -15.29
N SER A 359 15.79 2.12 -14.27
CA SER A 359 16.28 3.50 -14.29
C SER A 359 17.05 3.83 -13.01
N ASN A 360 18.05 4.70 -13.14
CA ASN A 360 18.87 5.16 -12.00
C ASN A 360 18.04 5.90 -10.95
N VAL A 361 17.01 6.64 -11.38
CA VAL A 361 16.08 7.34 -10.48
C VAL A 361 15.28 6.34 -9.66
N ALA A 362 14.70 5.31 -10.30
CA ALA A 362 13.96 4.27 -9.60
C ALA A 362 14.86 3.50 -8.63
N ALA A 363 16.08 3.17 -9.04
CA ALA A 363 17.06 2.50 -8.18
C ALA A 363 17.45 3.36 -6.96
N ALA A 364 17.69 4.66 -7.14
CA ALA A 364 18.01 5.57 -6.05
C ALA A 364 16.83 5.70 -5.06
N ASN A 365 15.61 5.87 -5.57
CA ASN A 365 14.42 5.94 -4.74
C ASN A 365 14.14 4.62 -4.00
N ALA A 366 14.39 3.47 -4.63
CA ALA A 366 14.25 2.15 -4.02
C ALA A 366 15.25 1.95 -2.86
N LYS A 367 16.52 2.37 -3.04
CA LYS A 367 17.52 2.36 -1.95
C LYS A 367 17.13 3.27 -0.80
N LEU A 368 16.66 4.48 -1.11
CA LEU A 368 16.19 5.40 -0.08
C LEU A 368 15.00 4.82 0.68
N ALA A 369 14.05 4.19 -0.01
CA ALA A 369 12.91 3.53 0.62
C ALA A 369 13.32 2.36 1.53
N LEU A 370 14.34 1.60 1.14
CA LEU A 370 14.91 0.51 1.92
C LEU A 370 15.59 1.03 3.21
N PHE A 371 16.34 2.13 3.11
CA PHE A 371 17.03 2.74 4.24
C PHE A 371 16.21 3.80 4.99
N TYR A 372 14.95 4.02 4.64
CA TYR A 372 14.18 5.15 5.16
C TYR A 372 14.00 5.10 6.69
N ASP A 373 13.83 3.89 7.24
CA ASP A 373 13.70 3.66 8.68
C ASP A 373 15.06 3.67 9.42
N TRP A 374 16.18 3.68 8.69
CA TRP A 374 17.52 3.79 9.28
C TRP A 374 17.89 5.23 9.62
N LEU A 375 17.42 6.20 8.82
CA LEU A 375 17.88 7.58 8.87
C LEU A 375 17.69 8.22 10.26
N PHE A 376 16.56 7.95 10.92
CA PHE A 376 16.24 8.49 12.24
C PHE A 376 15.84 7.39 13.21
N PHE A 377 16.48 6.22 13.10
CA PHE A 377 16.17 5.04 13.91
C PHE A 377 16.33 5.32 15.40
N ASP A 378 15.31 4.95 16.17
CA ASP A 378 15.30 4.97 17.63
C ASP A 378 14.89 3.59 18.16
N LYS A 379 15.80 2.90 18.86
CA LYS A 379 15.57 1.54 19.38
C LYS A 379 14.37 1.40 20.32
N GLU A 380 13.93 2.50 20.95
CA GLU A 380 12.78 2.51 21.85
C GLU A 380 11.45 2.61 21.09
N ARG A 381 11.47 3.05 19.82
CA ARG A 381 10.27 3.37 19.03
C ARG A 381 10.14 2.55 17.75
N ASP A 382 11.27 2.28 17.12
CA ASP A 382 11.42 1.55 15.87
C ASP A 382 11.69 0.06 16.13
N ASN A 383 11.45 -0.76 15.11
CA ASN A 383 11.56 -2.21 15.21
C ASN A 383 12.74 -2.71 14.37
N ILE A 384 13.52 -3.66 14.90
CA ILE A 384 14.61 -4.35 14.17
C ILE A 384 14.15 -4.88 12.81
N MET A 385 12.89 -5.34 12.72
CA MET A 385 12.30 -5.86 11.48
C MET A 385 12.21 -4.82 10.36
N ASN A 386 12.29 -3.52 10.67
CA ASN A 386 12.29 -2.43 9.67
C ASN A 386 13.69 -2.12 9.12
N ILE A 387 14.76 -2.58 9.77
CA ILE A 387 16.14 -2.30 9.35
C ILE A 387 16.89 -3.57 8.91
N GLU A 388 16.54 -4.74 9.47
CA GLU A 388 17.19 -6.02 9.12
C GLU A 388 17.21 -6.33 7.61
N PRO A 389 16.16 -6.03 6.80
CA PRO A 389 16.16 -6.53 5.43
C PRO A 389 17.28 -5.91 4.60
N ALA A 390 17.63 -4.65 4.85
CA ALA A 390 18.68 -3.96 4.11
C ALA A 390 20.06 -4.57 4.36
N ILE A 391 20.38 -4.87 5.62
CA ILE A 391 21.66 -5.48 5.98
C ILE A 391 21.76 -6.93 5.50
N LEU A 392 20.66 -7.68 5.53
CA LEU A 392 20.62 -9.04 5.04
C LEU A 392 20.71 -9.11 3.50
N VAL A 393 20.12 -8.15 2.76
CA VAL A 393 20.37 -8.02 1.31
C VAL A 393 21.85 -7.86 1.05
N MET A 394 22.52 -6.95 1.76
CA MET A 394 23.97 -6.71 1.60
C MET A 394 24.80 -7.96 1.93
N HIS A 395 24.48 -8.64 3.03
CA HIS A 395 25.19 -9.84 3.45
C HIS A 395 25.06 -10.99 2.42
N HIS A 396 23.82 -11.38 2.09
CA HIS A 396 23.58 -12.52 1.21
C HIS A 396 23.90 -12.25 -0.27
N SER A 397 23.92 -10.98 -0.70
CA SER A 397 24.32 -10.62 -2.07
C SER A 397 25.84 -10.60 -2.27
N MET A 398 26.65 -10.51 -1.20
CA MET A 398 28.10 -10.33 -1.33
C MET A 398 28.78 -11.43 -2.17
N ARG A 399 28.33 -12.68 -2.01
CA ARG A 399 28.90 -13.84 -2.73
C ARG A 399 28.38 -14.00 -4.16
N SER A 400 27.11 -13.72 -4.41
CA SER A 400 26.47 -13.99 -5.70
C SER A 400 26.40 -12.75 -6.61
N HIS A 401 26.16 -11.59 -6.02
CA HIS A 401 25.93 -10.31 -6.69
C HIS A 401 26.59 -9.16 -5.93
N PRO A 402 27.95 -9.12 -5.82
CA PRO A 402 28.67 -8.16 -4.96
C PRO A 402 28.36 -6.69 -5.29
N VAL A 403 27.99 -6.38 -6.54
CA VAL A 403 27.57 -5.04 -6.98
C VAL A 403 26.35 -4.53 -6.20
N VAL A 404 25.41 -5.41 -5.83
CA VAL A 404 24.23 -5.03 -5.02
C VAL A 404 24.68 -4.56 -3.64
N THR A 405 25.60 -5.28 -3.01
CA THR A 405 26.14 -4.87 -1.71
C THR A 405 26.93 -3.57 -1.81
N ALA A 406 27.82 -3.47 -2.80
CA ALA A 406 28.65 -2.29 -3.00
C ALA A 406 27.79 -1.02 -3.17
N THR A 407 26.74 -1.10 -4.00
CA THR A 407 25.87 0.05 -4.27
C THR A 407 24.96 0.45 -3.10
N LEU A 408 24.67 -0.47 -2.18
CA LEU A 408 23.93 -0.17 -0.95
C LEU A 408 24.84 0.44 0.12
N LEU A 409 26.08 -0.04 0.27
CA LEU A 409 27.08 0.56 1.15
C LEU A 409 27.45 1.97 0.70
N ASP A 410 27.72 2.17 -0.59
CA ASP A 410 28.00 3.51 -1.17
C ASP A 410 26.83 4.47 -0.89
N PHE A 411 25.59 4.00 -1.11
CA PHE A 411 24.40 4.79 -0.81
C PHE A 411 24.32 5.16 0.68
N LEU A 412 24.58 4.20 1.59
CA LEU A 412 24.50 4.43 3.03
C LEU A 412 25.56 5.42 3.52
N CYS A 413 26.77 5.39 2.96
CA CYS A 413 27.80 6.39 3.25
C CYS A 413 27.38 7.78 2.76
N ARG A 414 26.91 7.87 1.50
CA ARG A 414 26.59 9.15 0.86
C ARG A 414 25.31 9.79 1.40
N ILE A 415 24.34 9.02 1.89
CA ILE A 415 23.07 9.58 2.37
C ILE A 415 23.22 10.36 3.67
N ILE A 416 24.23 10.06 4.50
CA ILE A 416 24.48 10.72 5.79
C ILE A 416 24.63 12.24 5.64
N PRO A 417 25.58 12.77 4.84
CA PRO A 417 25.72 14.21 4.68
C PRO A 417 24.68 14.84 3.75
N ASN A 418 24.02 14.05 2.89
CA ASN A 418 23.22 14.57 1.77
C ASN A 418 21.71 14.51 1.96
N PHE A 419 21.17 13.69 2.89
CA PHE A 419 19.71 13.56 3.06
C PHE A 419 19.07 14.90 3.41
N TYR A 420 19.58 15.54 4.45
CA TYR A 420 19.25 16.91 4.81
C TYR A 420 20.42 17.47 5.62
N PRO A 421 21.31 18.29 5.01
CA PRO A 421 22.55 18.71 5.65
C PRO A 421 22.41 19.31 7.06
N PRO A 422 21.38 20.12 7.37
CA PRO A 422 21.17 20.63 8.74
C PRO A 422 20.91 19.55 9.80
N LEU A 423 20.52 18.34 9.40
CA LEU A 423 20.29 17.19 10.28
C LEU A 423 21.28 16.05 10.04
N SER A 424 22.41 16.28 9.36
CA SER A 424 23.39 15.23 9.04
C SER A 424 23.86 14.44 10.27
N ASP A 425 24.00 15.12 11.42
CA ASP A 425 24.39 14.47 12.68
C ASP A 425 23.31 13.55 13.22
N LYS A 426 22.03 13.91 13.05
CA LYS A 426 20.90 13.05 13.42
C LYS A 426 20.78 11.85 12.49
N VAL A 427 21.03 12.05 11.19
CA VAL A 427 21.06 10.96 10.21
C VAL A 427 22.18 9.97 10.53
N ARG A 428 23.39 10.48 10.82
CA ARG A 428 24.52 9.66 11.27
C ARG A 428 24.17 8.89 12.54
N GLN A 429 23.59 9.55 13.54
CA GLN A 429 23.16 8.90 14.79
C GLN A 429 22.15 7.77 14.55
N GLY A 430 21.14 7.98 13.70
CA GLY A 430 20.15 6.95 13.35
C GLY A 430 20.78 5.74 12.67
N ILE A 431 21.66 5.95 11.69
CA ILE A 431 22.34 4.85 10.99
C ILE A 431 23.28 4.08 11.93
N TYR A 432 24.04 4.77 12.78
CA TYR A 432 24.88 4.12 13.78
C TYR A 432 24.05 3.33 14.80
N ALA A 433 22.93 3.89 15.28
CA ALA A 433 22.02 3.19 16.17
C ALA A 433 21.44 1.93 15.51
N SER A 434 21.11 2.00 14.22
CA SER A 434 20.65 0.86 13.43
C SER A 434 21.70 -0.25 13.37
N LEU A 435 22.96 0.09 13.03
CA LEU A 435 24.07 -0.87 12.94
C LEU A 435 24.38 -1.53 14.29
N ARG A 436 24.43 -0.75 15.38
CA ARG A 436 24.58 -1.31 16.74
C ARG A 436 23.43 -2.24 17.09
N HIS A 437 22.20 -1.84 16.81
CA HIS A 437 21.03 -2.65 17.15
C HIS A 437 20.98 -3.97 16.34
N ILE A 438 21.44 -3.96 15.08
CA ILE A 438 21.63 -5.15 14.26
C ILE A 438 22.59 -6.15 14.92
N MET A 439 23.71 -5.66 15.46
CA MET A 439 24.69 -6.49 16.18
C MET A 439 24.14 -6.97 17.53
N GLU A 440 23.49 -6.08 18.30
CA GLU A 440 22.85 -6.41 19.58
C GLU A 440 21.81 -7.53 19.44
N LYS A 441 21.00 -7.46 18.38
CA LYS A 441 19.98 -8.47 18.05
C LYS A 441 20.52 -9.68 17.30
N ARG A 442 21.83 -9.70 17.00
CA ARG A 442 22.52 -10.77 16.28
C ARG A 442 21.89 -11.08 14.92
N VAL A 443 21.33 -10.06 14.25
CA VAL A 443 20.94 -10.17 12.83
C VAL A 443 22.19 -10.44 12.00
N LEU A 444 23.29 -9.74 12.31
CA LEU A 444 24.65 -10.15 11.97
C LEU A 444 25.49 -10.14 13.24
N THR A 445 26.35 -11.15 13.40
CA THR A 445 27.26 -11.26 14.56
C THR A 445 28.39 -10.23 14.52
N THR A 446 28.83 -9.87 13.31
CA THR A 446 29.84 -8.84 13.06
C THR A 446 29.56 -8.14 11.74
N LEU A 447 29.88 -6.84 11.67
CA LEU A 447 29.84 -6.05 10.44
C LEU A 447 31.19 -6.04 9.72
N TYR A 448 32.28 -6.41 10.42
CA TYR A 448 33.64 -6.38 9.89
C TYR A 448 33.78 -7.21 8.60
N SER A 449 33.25 -8.44 8.59
CA SER A 449 33.33 -9.34 7.44
C SER A 449 32.58 -8.81 6.21
N LEU A 450 31.56 -7.97 6.42
CA LEU A 450 30.81 -7.31 5.36
C LEU A 450 31.55 -6.07 4.86
N PHE A 451 32.05 -5.23 5.78
CA PHE A 451 32.64 -3.92 5.47
C PHE A 451 34.05 -4.02 4.88
N ASP A 452 34.82 -5.04 5.25
CA ASP A 452 36.16 -5.30 4.69
C ASP A 452 36.20 -6.52 3.74
N HIS A 453 35.05 -6.92 3.19
CA HIS A 453 35.00 -8.09 2.30
C HIS A 453 35.90 -7.90 1.07
N SER A 454 36.67 -8.92 0.68
CA SER A 454 37.67 -8.85 -0.41
C SER A 454 37.13 -8.53 -1.81
N ARG A 455 35.80 -8.64 -1.99
CA ARG A 455 35.10 -8.32 -3.25
C ARG A 455 34.63 -6.87 -3.35
N LEU A 456 34.75 -6.10 -2.28
CA LEU A 456 34.54 -4.65 -2.33
C LEU A 456 35.80 -3.98 -2.87
N ASP A 457 35.62 -2.98 -3.72
CA ASP A 457 36.72 -2.17 -4.23
C ASP A 457 37.37 -1.34 -3.11
N HIS A 458 38.64 -0.98 -3.31
CA HIS A 458 39.44 -0.30 -2.30
C HIS A 458 38.91 1.11 -1.95
N GLU A 459 38.32 1.82 -2.91
CA GLU A 459 37.79 3.17 -2.69
C GLU A 459 36.56 3.12 -1.77
N LEU A 460 35.62 2.21 -2.06
CA LEU A 460 34.45 2.00 -1.23
C LEU A 460 34.84 1.51 0.18
N LYS A 461 35.81 0.61 0.30
CA LYS A 461 36.33 0.20 1.62
C LYS A 461 36.88 1.38 2.41
N GLY A 462 37.66 2.26 1.77
CA GLY A 462 38.16 3.48 2.41
C GLY A 462 37.02 4.36 2.90
N MET A 463 36.01 4.61 2.05
CA MET A 463 34.83 5.40 2.43
C MET A 463 34.05 4.78 3.60
N VAL A 464 33.87 3.46 3.60
CA VAL A 464 33.20 2.74 4.69
C VAL A 464 34.02 2.85 5.98
N GLN A 465 35.34 2.69 5.92
CA GLN A 465 36.22 2.83 7.09
C GLN A 465 36.19 4.23 7.68
N GLU A 466 36.21 5.27 6.84
CA GLU A 466 36.08 6.66 7.27
C GLU A 466 34.70 6.95 7.88
N THR A 467 33.64 6.39 7.29
CA THR A 467 32.26 6.67 7.69
C THR A 467 31.83 5.86 8.92
N PHE A 468 32.33 4.64 9.08
CA PHE A 468 31.84 3.62 10.01
C PHE A 468 32.98 2.96 10.78
N GLN A 469 33.98 3.75 11.18
CA GLN A 469 35.21 3.28 11.82
C GLN A 469 34.97 2.28 12.98
N GLU A 470 33.97 2.54 13.84
CA GLU A 470 33.59 1.68 14.97
C GLU A 470 33.29 0.22 14.57
N PHE A 471 32.78 0.00 13.36
CA PHE A 471 32.32 -1.30 12.87
C PHE A 471 33.35 -2.01 11.97
N CYS A 472 34.49 -1.37 11.72
CA CYS A 472 35.54 -1.85 10.81
C CYS A 472 36.68 -2.59 11.52
N TYR A 473 36.53 -2.92 12.81
CA TYR A 473 37.50 -3.70 13.55
C TYR A 473 36.85 -4.92 14.21
N PRO A 474 37.58 -6.03 14.39
CA PRO A 474 37.11 -7.18 15.17
C PRO A 474 36.80 -6.73 16.61
N HIS A 475 35.57 -6.96 17.08
CA HIS A 475 35.23 -6.62 18.47
C HIS A 475 35.93 -7.62 19.42
N PRO A 476 36.70 -7.16 20.43
CA PRO A 476 37.55 -8.03 21.26
C PRO A 476 36.79 -9.09 22.08
N SER A 477 35.46 -8.97 22.22
CA SER A 477 34.62 -9.93 22.96
C SER A 477 34.14 -11.16 22.16
N LEU A 478 34.55 -11.31 20.90
CA LEU A 478 34.15 -12.43 20.03
C LEU A 478 35.29 -13.41 19.69
N GLU A 479 36.49 -13.27 20.29
CA GLU A 479 37.66 -14.14 20.05
C GLU A 479 37.47 -15.63 20.43
N GLY A 480 36.29 -16.03 20.91
CA GLY A 480 35.99 -17.42 21.33
C GLY A 480 35.21 -18.28 20.32
N VAL A 481 34.66 -17.72 19.24
CA VAL A 481 33.88 -18.51 18.26
C VAL A 481 34.74 -18.73 17.02
N LYS A 482 35.34 -19.91 16.92
CA LYS A 482 36.11 -20.35 15.76
C LYS A 482 35.29 -20.18 14.47
N LEU A 483 35.92 -19.60 13.46
CA LEU A 483 35.50 -19.60 12.07
C LEU A 483 35.41 -21.04 11.53
N GLU A 484 34.23 -21.64 11.63
CA GLU A 484 33.85 -22.84 10.87
C GLU A 484 32.65 -22.51 9.96
N GLU A 485 32.81 -21.59 9.00
CA GLU A 485 31.76 -21.35 7.98
C GLU A 485 32.27 -21.49 6.54
N SER A 486 33.47 -22.02 6.32
CA SER A 486 34.03 -22.17 4.98
C SER A 486 34.00 -23.60 4.41
N LYS A 487 33.27 -24.56 5.02
CA LYS A 487 33.28 -25.96 4.54
C LYS A 487 31.92 -26.67 4.33
N GLU A 488 30.80 -26.21 4.89
CA GLU A 488 29.54 -26.98 4.79
C GLU A 488 28.60 -26.63 3.62
N GLU A 489 28.78 -25.51 2.91
CA GLU A 489 27.89 -25.16 1.80
C GLU A 489 28.25 -25.83 0.45
N MET A 490 29.24 -26.73 0.41
CA MET A 490 29.69 -27.33 -0.85
C MET A 490 28.88 -28.53 -1.35
N VAL A 491 27.77 -28.90 -0.69
CA VAL A 491 27.03 -30.14 -1.03
C VAL A 491 25.61 -29.92 -1.54
N ASN A 492 24.97 -28.75 -1.36
CA ASN A 492 23.55 -28.62 -1.72
C ASN A 492 23.26 -27.46 -2.68
N HIS A 493 23.87 -27.42 -3.88
CA HIS A 493 23.30 -26.65 -5.00
C HIS A 493 23.72 -27.27 -6.36
N LEU A 494 22.91 -28.21 -6.83
CA LEU A 494 22.62 -28.44 -8.25
C LEU A 494 21.14 -28.19 -8.47
#